data_AF-A0A6A6SCH2-F1
#
_entry.id   AF-A0A6A6SCH2-F1
#
_cell.length_a   1.000
_cell.length_b   1.000
_cell.length_c   1.000
_cell.angle_alpha   90.00
_cell.angle_beta   90.00
_cell.angle_gamma   90.00
#
_symmetry.space_group_name_H-M   'P 1'
#
loop_
_entity.id
_entity.type
_entity.pdbx_description
1 polymer ?
#
loop_
_entity_poly.entity_id
_entity_poly.type
_entity_poly.pdbx_seq_one_letter_code
_entity_poly.pdbx_strand_id
1 'polypeptide(L)'
;MPPNTSKAHRMSYRIGRGETLVLTFEPYKSAILPLWRFKTPAIARKSSQEIYEKFLEYNGQDDFVGMDMCRKFLQMGMTRSKRYANHKGGRKCK
;
A
#
# COMPACT_ATOMS: atom_id res chain seq x y z
N MET A 1 13.43 -9.40 6.68
CA MET A 1 13.89 -8.93 5.35
C MET A 1 13.11 -9.67 4.27
N PRO A 2 12.52 -9.02 3.25
CA PRO A 2 12.47 -9.66 1.95
C PRO A 2 13.94 -9.82 1.49
N PRO A 3 14.43 -11.05 1.26
CA PRO A 3 15.85 -11.36 1.44
C PRO A 3 16.81 -10.88 0.34
N ASN A 4 16.47 -9.93 -0.55
CA ASN A 4 17.34 -9.63 -1.71
C ASN A 4 17.18 -8.25 -2.39
N THR A 5 17.01 -7.16 -1.65
CA THR A 5 17.01 -5.80 -2.26
C THR A 5 18.36 -5.10 -2.12
N SER A 6 19.24 -5.28 -3.11
CA SER A 6 20.50 -4.53 -3.20
C SER A 6 20.23 -3.02 -3.25
N LYS A 7 21.18 -2.20 -2.79
CA LYS A 7 21.08 -0.73 -2.85
C LYS A 7 20.82 -0.25 -4.29
N ALA A 8 21.42 -0.91 -5.28
CA ALA A 8 21.20 -0.61 -6.70
C ALA A 8 19.75 -0.88 -7.12
N HIS A 9 19.13 -1.95 -6.61
CA HIS A 9 17.72 -2.24 -6.87
C HIS A 9 16.81 -1.17 -6.25
N ARG A 10 17.07 -0.73 -5.02
CA ARG A 10 16.32 0.39 -4.40
C ARG A 10 16.43 1.68 -5.22
N MET A 11 17.62 1.99 -5.75
CA MET A 11 17.85 3.20 -6.54
C MET A 11 17.26 3.16 -7.96
N SER A 12 16.82 1.99 -8.45
CA SER A 12 16.05 1.91 -9.71
C SER A 12 14.59 2.31 -9.53
N TYR A 13 14.12 2.47 -8.28
CA TYR A 13 12.79 2.96 -7.97
C TYR A 13 12.62 4.39 -8.45
N ARG A 14 11.72 4.59 -9.42
CA ARG A 14 11.42 5.92 -9.95
C ARG A 14 10.09 6.42 -9.41
N ILE A 15 10.13 7.54 -8.69
CA ILE A 15 8.93 8.20 -8.17
C ILE A 15 8.22 8.88 -9.34
N GLY A 16 7.22 8.21 -9.93
CA GLY A 16 6.35 8.78 -10.96
C GLY A 16 5.26 9.69 -10.39
N ARG A 17 4.55 10.44 -11.25
CA ARG A 17 3.40 11.29 -10.88
C ARG A 17 2.11 10.52 -10.52
N GLY A 18 2.18 9.21 -10.31
CA GLY A 18 1.03 8.35 -10.00
C GLY A 18 1.38 7.12 -9.17
N GLU A 19 0.36 6.43 -8.67
CA GLU A 19 0.49 5.25 -7.79
C GLU A 19 0.70 3.93 -8.57
N THR A 20 0.69 3.96 -9.90
CA THR A 20 0.70 2.75 -10.76
C THR A 20 1.94 1.86 -10.57
N LEU A 21 3.09 2.45 -10.26
CA LEU A 21 4.36 1.73 -10.09
C LEU A 21 4.46 0.93 -8.78
N VAL A 22 3.52 1.15 -7.85
CA VAL A 22 3.48 0.45 -6.56
C VAL A 22 3.20 -1.04 -6.75
N LEU A 23 2.53 -1.41 -7.84
CA LEU A 23 2.17 -2.80 -8.13
C LEU A 23 3.22 -3.55 -8.97
N THR A 24 4.28 -2.87 -9.42
CA THR A 24 5.32 -3.45 -10.28
C THR A 24 6.66 -3.64 -9.58
N PHE A 25 6.87 -3.01 -8.42
CA PHE A 25 8.16 -3.02 -7.74
C PHE A 25 8.24 -4.11 -6.67
N GLU A 26 8.81 -5.25 -7.05
CA GLU A 26 9.17 -6.33 -6.12
C GLU A 26 10.44 -5.97 -5.32
N PRO A 27 10.69 -6.56 -4.14
CA PRO A 27 9.82 -7.47 -3.37
C PRO A 27 8.79 -6.72 -2.49
N TYR A 28 8.81 -5.38 -2.50
CA TYR A 28 7.96 -4.55 -1.64
C TYR A 28 6.48 -4.77 -1.92
N LYS A 29 6.10 -4.91 -3.20
CA LYS A 29 4.74 -5.26 -3.57
C LYS A 29 4.30 -6.56 -2.91
N SER A 30 5.05 -7.66 -3.06
CA SER A 30 4.68 -8.94 -2.46
C SER A 30 4.60 -8.89 -0.93
N ALA A 31 5.40 -8.03 -0.28
CA ALA A 31 5.34 -7.84 1.17
C ALA A 31 4.10 -7.05 1.64
N ILE A 32 3.67 -6.03 0.88
CA ILE A 32 2.62 -5.10 1.32
C ILE A 32 1.23 -5.49 0.78
N LEU A 33 1.17 -6.07 -0.43
CA LEU A 33 -0.08 -6.43 -1.11
C LEU A 33 -0.98 -7.39 -0.29
N PRO A 34 -0.48 -8.41 0.43
CA PRO A 34 -1.32 -9.30 1.24
C PRO A 34 -2.04 -8.59 2.40
N LEU A 35 -1.43 -7.50 2.91
CA LEU A 35 -1.96 -6.66 3.98
C LEU A 35 -3.00 -5.65 3.47
N TRP A 36 -3.02 -5.36 2.17
CA TRP A 36 -3.84 -4.33 1.57
C TRP A 36 -5.29 -4.77 1.33
N ARG A 37 -6.12 -4.78 2.38
CA ARG A 37 -7.53 -5.17 2.33
C ARG A 37 -8.44 -4.01 2.73
N PHE A 38 -9.13 -3.41 1.77
CA PHE A 38 -10.00 -2.24 1.98
C PHE A 38 -11.44 -2.52 1.55
N LYS A 39 -12.02 -3.64 2.02
CA LYS A 39 -13.39 -4.08 1.65
C LYS A 39 -14.46 -3.50 2.57
N THR A 40 -14.25 -3.54 3.88
CA THR A 40 -15.19 -3.03 4.90
C THR A 40 -14.43 -2.09 5.85
N PRO A 41 -15.11 -1.19 6.59
CA PRO A 41 -14.46 -0.25 7.50
C PRO A 41 -13.58 -0.95 8.56
N ALA A 42 -14.06 -2.06 9.13
CA ALA A 42 -13.31 -2.83 10.12
C ALA A 42 -12.03 -3.45 9.54
N ILE A 43 -12.13 -4.05 8.35
CA ILE A 43 -10.96 -4.63 7.67
C ILE A 43 -10.00 -3.53 7.22
N ALA A 44 -10.52 -2.42 6.70
CA ALA A 44 -9.71 -1.28 6.27
C ALA A 44 -8.88 -0.69 7.44
N ARG A 45 -9.46 -0.60 8.65
CA ARG A 45 -8.73 -0.15 9.84
C ARG A 45 -7.59 -1.10 10.22
N LYS A 46 -7.85 -2.41 10.17
CA LYS A 46 -6.83 -3.42 10.43
C LYS A 46 -5.71 -3.36 9.39
N SER A 47 -6.07 -3.31 8.10
CA SER A 47 -5.10 -3.20 7.01
C SER A 47 -4.29 -1.91 7.06
N SER A 48 -4.89 -0.77 7.41
CA SER A 48 -4.13 0.48 7.57
C SER A 48 -3.13 0.40 8.71
N GLN A 49 -3.49 -0.27 9.80
CA GLN A 49 -2.61 -0.48 10.95
C GLN A 49 -1.42 -1.36 10.57
N GLU A 50 -1.67 -2.50 9.92
CA GLU A 50 -0.61 -3.44 9.47
C GLU A 50 0.36 -2.79 8.47
N ILE A 51 -0.14 -1.97 7.54
CA ILE A 51 0.70 -1.24 6.58
C ILE A 51 1.50 -0.13 7.29
N TYR A 52 0.91 0.52 8.29
CA TYR A 52 1.62 1.52 9.10
C TYR A 52 2.74 0.91 9.95
N GLU A 53 2.51 -0.26 10.54
CA GLU A 53 3.56 -1.00 11.25
C GLU A 53 4.72 -1.36 10.31
N LYS A 54 4.41 -1.83 9.09
CA LYS A 54 5.42 -2.04 8.04
C LYS A 54 6.17 -0.76 7.67
N PHE A 55 5.49 0.40 7.65
CA PHE A 55 6.15 1.68 7.42
C PHE A 55 7.16 1.99 8.53
N LEU A 56 6.82 1.76 9.79
CA LEU A 56 7.74 1.93 10.93
C LEU A 56 8.92 0.97 10.86
N GLU A 57 8.69 -0.29 10.46
CA GLU A 57 9.77 -1.26 10.21
C GLU A 57 10.74 -0.78 9.14
N TYR A 58 10.25 -0.21 8.02
CA TYR A 58 11.10 0.35 6.97
C TYR A 58 11.82 1.63 7.42
N ASN A 59 11.17 2.45 8.24
CA ASN A 59 11.79 3.63 8.84
C ASN A 59 12.96 3.26 9.75
N GLY A 60 12.83 2.21 10.57
CA GLY A 60 13.93 1.70 11.40
C GLY A 60 15.07 1.06 10.59
N GLN A 61 14.88 0.81 9.29
CA GLN A 61 15.87 0.26 8.36
C GLN A 61 16.44 1.32 7.41
N ASP A 62 16.08 2.60 7.59
CA ASP A 62 16.40 3.70 6.67
C ASP A 62 16.03 3.39 5.20
N ASP A 63 14.93 2.65 5.00
CA ASP A 63 14.45 2.25 3.68
C ASP A 63 13.37 3.20 3.16
N PHE A 64 13.83 4.31 2.56
CA PHE A 64 12.97 5.32 1.95
C PHE A 64 12.03 4.76 0.87
N VAL A 65 12.43 3.73 0.14
CA VAL A 65 11.61 3.12 -0.91
C VAL A 65 10.48 2.31 -0.29
N GLY A 66 10.79 1.49 0.72
CA GLY A 66 9.77 0.76 1.49
C GLY A 66 8.76 1.71 2.16
N MET A 67 9.25 2.82 2.73
CA MET A 67 8.42 3.86 3.31
C MET A 67 7.47 4.51 2.29
N ASP A 68 7.96 4.92 1.11
CA ASP A 68 7.13 5.53 0.07
C ASP A 68 6.10 4.53 -0.49
N MET A 69 6.46 3.25 -0.62
CA MET A 69 5.55 2.19 -1.03
C MET A 69 4.40 2.02 -0.03
N CYS A 70 4.69 1.91 1.28
CA CYS A 70 3.64 1.85 2.30
C CYS A 70 2.73 3.08 2.27
N ARG A 71 3.30 4.28 2.13
CA ARG A 71 2.54 5.53 2.03
C ARG A 71 1.56 5.51 0.83
N LYS A 72 2.02 5.05 -0.33
CA LYS A 72 1.17 4.95 -1.54
C LYS A 72 0.09 3.87 -1.38
N PHE A 73 0.39 2.72 -0.78
CA PHE A 73 -0.63 1.70 -0.48
C PHE A 73 -1.73 2.23 0.47
N LEU A 74 -1.36 3.01 1.48
CA LEU A 74 -2.33 3.68 2.37
C LEU A 74 -3.21 4.69 1.60
N GLN A 75 -2.60 5.48 0.71
CA GLN A 75 -3.32 6.46 -0.12
C GLN A 75 -4.29 5.78 -1.12
N MET A 76 -3.86 4.72 -1.79
CA MET A 76 -4.71 3.85 -2.62
C MET A 76 -5.87 3.25 -1.80
N GLY A 77 -5.59 2.82 -0.57
CA GLY A 77 -6.57 2.25 0.35
C GLY A 77 -7.64 3.26 0.77
N MET A 78 -7.23 4.49 1.11
CA MET A 78 -8.13 5.59 1.45
C MET A 78 -9.12 5.88 0.32
N THR A 79 -8.62 5.98 -0.92
CA THR A 79 -9.45 6.22 -2.11
C THR A 79 -10.47 5.10 -2.33
N ARG A 80 -10.04 3.84 -2.17
CA ARG A 80 -10.91 2.66 -2.29
C ARG A 80 -11.99 2.63 -1.21
N SER A 81 -11.63 2.90 0.04
CA SER A 81 -12.58 2.98 1.16
C SER A 81 -13.60 4.10 0.98
N LYS A 82 -13.18 5.29 0.53
CA LYS A 82 -14.10 6.40 0.20
C LYS A 82 -15.09 5.99 -0.88
N ARG A 83 -14.63 5.31 -1.94
CA ARG A 83 -15.52 4.80 -3.00
C ARG A 83 -16.57 3.82 -2.46
N TYR A 84 -16.19 2.88 -1.60
CA TYR A 84 -17.15 1.96 -0.99
C TYR A 84 -18.09 2.62 0.01
N ALA A 85 -17.63 3.64 0.76
CA ALA A 85 -18.48 4.42 1.65
C ALA A 85 -19.52 5.26 0.87
N ASN A 86 -19.13 5.79 -0.29
CA ASN A 86 -19.98 6.59 -1.18
C ASN A 86 -20.95 5.72 -2.00
N HIS A 87 -20.68 4.43 -2.18
CA HIS A 87 -21.59 3.46 -2.81
C HIS A 87 -22.78 3.01 -1.93
N LYS A 88 -23.24 3.86 -1.00
CA LYS A 88 -24.55 3.67 -0.33
C LYS A 88 -25.76 3.97 -1.23
N GLY A 89 -25.56 4.40 -2.48
CA GLY A 89 -26.61 4.88 -3.39
C GLY A 89 -26.93 3.99 -4.60
N GLY A 90 -26.62 2.70 -4.59
CA GLY A 90 -27.08 1.78 -5.62
C GLY A 90 -28.43 1.18 -5.22
N ARG A 91 -29.53 1.72 -5.74
CA ARG A 91 -30.75 0.91 -5.97
C ARG A 91 -30.30 -0.43 -6.56
N LYS A 92 -30.76 -1.55 -5.97
CA LYS A 92 -30.82 -2.80 -6.73
C LYS A 92 -31.63 -2.50 -7.99
N CYS A 93 -31.03 -2.69 -9.16
CA CYS A 93 -31.84 -3.02 -10.33
C CYS A 93 -32.58 -4.32 -9.97
N LYS A 94 -33.90 -4.30 -10.16
CA LYS A 94 -34.68 -5.53 -10.25
C LYS A 94 -34.23 -6.31 -11.49
#